data_AF-A0A954FG91-F1
#
_entry.id   AF-A0A954FG91-F1
#
_cell.length_a   1.000
_cell.length_b   1.000
_cell.length_c   1.000
_cell.angle_alpha   90.00
_cell.angle_beta   90.00
_cell.angle_gamma   90.00
#
_symmetry.space_group_name_H-M   'P 1'
#
loop_
_entity.id
_entity.type
_entity.pdbx_description
1 polymer ?
#
loop_
_entity_poly.entity_id
_entity_poly.type
_entity_poly.pdbx_seq_one_letter_code
_entity_poly.pdbx_strand_id
1 'polypeptide(L)'
;GERAAEFEKILATLPKDARIASTDYVHTRLTHFERSYDYSGYPRAVNNYQPGVPSDTDYIVIDTGHHYSEIKSIDQVRELQEEPDEWEVVPNDSHGLFIVLKRKRRAVAKPALRDGSDPETAQLQ
;
A
#
# COMPACT_ATOMS: atom_id res chain seq x y z
N GLY A 1 -2.05 24.53 10.49
CA GLY A 1 -2.45 23.84 11.73
C GLY A 1 -1.58 22.62 11.91
N GLU A 2 -1.47 22.11 13.13
CA GLU A 2 -0.58 21.01 13.53
C GLU A 2 -0.60 19.82 12.57
N ARG A 3 -1.79 19.25 12.28
CA ARG A 3 -1.97 18.17 11.30
C ARG A 3 -1.32 18.44 9.94
N ALA A 4 -1.44 19.67 9.43
CA ALA A 4 -0.84 20.00 8.14
C ALA A 4 0.69 20.02 8.21
N ALA A 5 1.28 20.48 9.32
CA ALA A 5 2.72 20.48 9.52
C ALA A 5 3.27 19.07 9.70
N GLU A 6 2.59 18.22 10.49
CA GLU A 6 2.95 16.81 10.63
C GLU A 6 2.85 16.06 9.30
N PHE A 7 1.85 16.38 8.47
CA PHE A 7 1.72 15.77 7.15
C PHE A 7 2.89 16.14 6.22
N GLU A 8 3.42 17.37 6.27
CA GLU A 8 4.61 17.74 5.48
C GLU A 8 5.83 16.90 5.84
N LYS A 9 5.98 16.51 7.12
CA LYS A 9 7.05 15.60 7.53
C LYS A 9 6.87 14.22 6.90
N ILE A 10 5.64 13.69 6.89
CA ILE A 10 5.33 12.43 6.20
C ILE A 10 5.66 12.53 4.72
N LEU A 11 5.21 13.59 4.03
CA LEU A 11 5.48 13.83 2.61
C LEU A 11 6.98 13.84 2.27
N ALA A 12 7.81 14.40 3.15
CA ALA A 12 9.26 14.45 2.96
C ALA A 12 9.93 13.06 3.01
N THR A 13 9.28 12.06 3.61
CA THR A 13 9.80 10.68 3.70
C THR A 13 9.40 9.80 2.52
N LEU A 14 8.40 10.21 1.73
CA LEU A 14 7.82 9.40 0.67
C LEU A 14 8.60 9.61 -0.66
N PRO A 15 9.06 8.53 -1.31
CA PRO A 15 9.72 8.62 -2.62
C PRO A 15 8.78 9.17 -3.69
N LYS A 16 9.22 10.11 -4.53
CA LYS A 16 8.36 10.76 -5.54
C LYS A 16 7.81 9.80 -6.60
N ASP A 17 8.52 8.70 -6.84
CA ASP A 17 8.13 7.61 -7.74
C ASP A 17 7.25 6.54 -7.07
N ALA A 18 6.81 6.75 -5.82
CA ALA A 18 5.95 5.79 -5.14
C ALA A 18 4.50 5.82 -5.68
N ARG A 19 3.85 4.65 -5.65
CA ARG A 19 2.38 4.51 -5.81
C ARG A 19 1.74 4.49 -4.43
N ILE A 20 0.88 5.46 -4.14
CA ILE A 20 0.42 5.73 -2.78
C ILE A 20 -1.11 5.61 -2.70
N ALA A 21 -1.61 4.78 -1.78
CA ALA A 21 -3.01 4.81 -1.39
C ALA A 21 -3.21 5.69 -0.16
N SER A 22 -4.29 6.45 -0.08
CA SER A 22 -4.51 7.35 1.05
C SER A 22 -5.96 7.72 1.30
N THR A 23 -6.31 7.99 2.55
CA THR A 23 -7.64 8.50 2.90
C THR A 23 -7.92 9.87 2.26
N ASP A 24 -9.17 10.14 1.89
CA ASP A 24 -9.62 11.32 1.13
C ASP A 24 -9.03 12.67 1.58
N TYR A 25 -8.93 12.90 2.89
CA TYR A 25 -8.52 14.21 3.42
C TYR A 25 -7.08 14.60 3.05
N VAL A 26 -6.19 13.61 2.88
CA VAL A 26 -4.79 13.84 2.49
C VAL A 26 -4.52 13.52 1.02
N HIS A 27 -5.47 12.88 0.33
CA HIS A 27 -5.32 12.41 -1.04
C HIS A 27 -4.94 13.53 -2.02
N THR A 28 -5.57 14.71 -1.89
CA THR A 28 -5.28 15.86 -2.77
C THR A 28 -3.82 16.30 -2.75
N ARG A 29 -3.12 16.09 -1.63
CA ARG A 29 -1.70 16.43 -1.46
C ARG A 29 -0.74 15.37 -2.01
N LEU A 30 -1.26 14.18 -2.35
CA LEU A 30 -0.49 13.03 -2.84
C LEU A 30 -0.63 12.84 -4.36
N THR A 31 -1.36 13.73 -5.04
CA THR A 31 -1.61 13.67 -6.50
C THR A 31 -0.35 13.85 -7.36
N HIS A 32 0.76 14.30 -6.78
CA HIS A 32 2.04 14.55 -7.47
C HIS A 32 2.99 13.35 -7.49
N PHE A 33 2.60 12.22 -6.90
CA PHE A 33 3.36 10.97 -6.94
C PHE A 33 3.05 10.18 -8.22
N GLU A 34 3.80 9.10 -8.50
CA GLU A 34 3.60 8.29 -9.71
C GLU A 34 2.14 7.85 -9.86
N ARG A 35 1.53 7.43 -8.75
CA ARG A 35 0.10 7.13 -8.70
C ARG A 35 -0.46 7.42 -7.31
N SER A 36 -1.69 7.92 -7.26
CA SER A 36 -2.43 8.13 -6.02
C SER A 36 -3.77 7.41 -6.08
N TYR A 37 -4.07 6.59 -5.06
CA TYR A 37 -5.30 5.83 -4.92
C TYR A 37 -6.12 6.33 -3.73
N ASP A 38 -7.43 6.24 -3.84
CA ASP A 38 -8.36 6.39 -2.71
C ASP A 38 -8.24 5.16 -1.80
N TYR A 39 -7.95 5.39 -0.53
CA TYR A 39 -8.01 4.39 0.53
C TYR A 39 -9.23 4.69 1.41
N SER A 40 -10.37 4.16 0.98
CA SER A 40 -11.64 4.20 1.69
C SER A 40 -12.29 2.82 1.64
N GLY A 41 -13.28 2.57 2.50
CA GLY A 41 -14.02 1.30 2.52
C GLY A 41 -14.85 1.01 1.27
N TYR A 42 -14.82 1.87 0.24
CA TYR A 42 -15.59 1.71 -0.98
C TYR A 42 -14.85 0.82 -1.99
N PRO A 43 -15.44 -0.29 -2.46
CA PRO A 43 -14.86 -1.08 -3.55
C PRO A 43 -14.74 -0.22 -4.82
N ARG A 44 -13.54 -0.15 -5.40
CA ARG A 44 -13.28 0.67 -6.61
C ARG A 44 -12.84 -0.18 -7.79
N ALA A 45 -13.18 0.29 -9.00
CA ALA A 45 -12.75 -0.31 -10.26
C ALA A 45 -11.21 -0.40 -10.38
N VAL A 46 -10.48 0.55 -9.78
CA VAL A 46 -9.00 0.55 -9.80
C VAL A 46 -8.37 -0.64 -9.07
N ASN A 47 -9.13 -1.32 -8.21
CA ASN A 47 -8.76 -2.58 -7.58
C ASN A 47 -9.73 -3.72 -7.98
N ASN A 48 -10.32 -3.69 -9.19
CA ASN A 48 -11.26 -4.69 -9.68
C ASN A 48 -12.44 -4.97 -8.73
N TYR A 49 -12.91 -3.94 -8.00
CA TYR A 49 -13.94 -4.04 -6.96
C TYR A 49 -13.62 -5.02 -5.83
N GLN A 50 -12.33 -5.32 -5.62
CA GLN A 50 -11.85 -6.07 -4.48
C GLN A 50 -11.59 -5.14 -3.28
N PRO A 51 -11.77 -5.63 -2.04
CA PRO A 51 -11.31 -4.94 -0.84
C PRO A 51 -9.80 -4.65 -0.88
N GLY A 52 -9.39 -3.57 -0.21
CA GLY A 52 -7.99 -3.18 -0.07
C GLY A 52 -7.42 -2.35 -1.21
N VAL A 53 -6.10 -2.20 -1.18
CA VAL A 53 -5.34 -1.42 -2.17
C VAL A 53 -4.91 -2.26 -3.37
N PRO A 54 -4.70 -1.64 -4.55
CA PRO A 54 -4.07 -2.31 -5.69
C PRO A 54 -2.74 -2.98 -5.32
N SER A 55 -2.43 -4.10 -5.98
CA SER A 55 -1.22 -4.89 -5.73
C SER A 55 0.09 -4.15 -6.06
N ASP A 56 0.04 -3.11 -6.89
CA ASP A 56 1.18 -2.25 -7.22
C ASP A 56 1.41 -1.10 -6.22
N THR A 57 0.57 -0.98 -5.18
CA THR A 57 0.69 0.07 -4.16
C THR A 57 1.95 -0.11 -3.32
N ASP A 58 2.79 0.91 -3.25
CA ASP A 58 4.03 0.91 -2.47
C ASP A 58 3.81 1.39 -1.02
N TYR A 59 2.94 2.37 -0.83
CA TYR A 59 2.66 2.99 0.48
C TYR A 59 1.17 3.21 0.71
N ILE A 60 0.75 3.14 1.98
CA ILE A 60 -0.57 3.54 2.44
C ILE A 60 -0.42 4.65 3.47
N VAL A 61 -1.16 5.75 3.32
CA VAL A 61 -1.14 6.89 4.25
C VAL A 61 -2.56 7.18 4.76
N ILE A 62 -2.79 6.97 6.04
CA ILE A 62 -4.11 7.06 6.68
C ILE A 62 -4.11 8.24 7.64
N ASP A 63 -5.02 9.21 7.44
CA ASP A 63 -5.32 10.25 8.41
C ASP A 63 -6.28 9.69 9.47
N THR A 64 -5.84 9.60 10.73
CA THR A 64 -6.66 9.09 11.85
C THR A 64 -7.49 10.20 12.50
N GLY A 65 -7.09 11.46 12.33
CA GLY A 65 -7.63 12.62 13.04
C GLY A 65 -8.90 13.20 12.41
N HIS A 66 -9.21 12.89 11.15
CA HIS A 66 -10.44 13.36 10.51
C HIS A 66 -11.70 12.70 11.12
N HIS A 67 -12.80 13.44 11.27
CA HIS A 67 -14.02 12.93 11.91
C HIS A 67 -14.71 11.81 11.12
N TYR A 68 -14.56 11.81 9.79
CA TYR A 68 -15.02 10.71 8.93
C TYR A 68 -14.00 9.58 8.74
N SER A 69 -12.83 9.66 9.37
CA SER A 69 -11.88 8.54 9.31
C SER A 69 -12.41 7.39 10.18
N GLU A 70 -12.57 6.22 9.57
CA GLU A 70 -13.01 4.98 10.25
C GLU A 70 -11.85 4.26 10.94
N ILE A 71 -10.61 4.56 10.53
CA ILE A 71 -9.38 3.97 11.07
C ILE A 71 -8.69 4.97 11.99
N LYS A 72 -8.61 4.62 13.27
CA LYS A 72 -8.03 5.42 14.36
C LYS A 72 -6.74 4.84 14.90
N SER A 73 -6.47 3.56 14.66
CA SER A 73 -5.33 2.86 15.22
C SER A 73 -4.83 1.74 14.31
N ILE A 74 -3.59 1.31 14.53
CA ILE A 74 -2.86 0.33 13.69
C ILE A 74 -3.58 -1.01 13.63
N ASP A 75 -4.18 -1.45 14.74
CA ASP A 75 -4.94 -2.70 14.85
C ASP A 75 -6.22 -2.71 13.99
N GLN A 76 -6.69 -1.55 13.52
CA GLN A 76 -7.86 -1.44 12.63
C GLN A 76 -7.49 -1.49 11.14
N VAL A 77 -6.20 -1.52 10.81
CA VAL A 77 -5.74 -1.51 9.42
C VAL A 77 -5.82 -2.91 8.83
N ARG A 78 -6.70 -3.09 7.83
CA ARG A 78 -6.94 -4.38 7.16
C ARG A 78 -5.66 -5.05 6.69
N GLU A 79 -4.77 -4.31 6.03
CA GLU A 79 -3.54 -4.84 5.45
C GLU A 79 -2.60 -5.43 6.51
N LEU A 80 -2.64 -4.96 7.75
CA LEU A 80 -1.87 -5.55 8.84
C LEU A 80 -2.57 -6.75 9.49
N GLN A 81 -3.89 -6.87 9.35
CA GLN A 81 -4.65 -8.00 9.88
C GLN A 81 -4.64 -9.20 8.91
N GLU A 82 -4.88 -8.93 7.62
CA GLU A 82 -5.08 -9.95 6.59
C GLU A 82 -3.78 -10.26 5.83
N GLU A 83 -2.90 -9.28 5.67
CA GLU A 83 -1.68 -9.38 4.85
C GLU A 83 -0.40 -8.94 5.62
N PRO A 84 -0.18 -9.35 6.89
CA PRO A 84 0.93 -8.85 7.71
C PRO A 84 2.32 -9.14 7.13
N ASP A 85 2.44 -10.18 6.30
CA ASP A 85 3.68 -10.53 5.63
C ASP A 85 4.00 -9.63 4.42
N GLU A 86 3.00 -8.89 3.92
CA GLU A 86 3.15 -7.96 2.79
C GLU A 86 3.36 -6.52 3.23
N TRP A 87 3.06 -6.18 4.48
CA TRP A 87 3.05 -4.80 4.96
C TRP A 87 3.86 -4.62 6.25
N GLU A 88 4.52 -3.47 6.36
CA GLU A 88 5.18 -3.01 7.57
C GLU A 88 4.75 -1.59 7.91
N VAL A 89 4.62 -1.30 9.21
CA VAL A 89 4.41 0.05 9.71
C VAL A 89 5.71 0.83 9.56
N VAL A 90 5.63 2.02 8.97
CA VAL A 90 6.73 2.99 8.94
C VAL A 90 6.62 3.88 10.19
N PRO A 91 7.58 3.81 11.13
CA PRO A 91 7.58 4.69 12.29
C PRO A 91 7.63 6.16 11.85
N ASN A 92 6.83 7.01 12.50
CA ASN A 92 6.79 8.44 12.26
C ASN A 92 6.47 9.20 13.56
N ASP A 93 6.76 10.50 13.58
CA ASP A 93 6.61 11.36 14.75
C ASP A 93 5.29 12.14 14.77
N SER A 94 4.30 11.76 13.95
CA SER A 94 3.03 12.50 13.82
C SER A 94 2.09 12.42 15.04
N HIS A 95 2.58 11.92 16.17
CA HIS A 95 1.81 11.75 17.41
C HIS A 95 0.48 11.00 17.25
N GLY A 96 0.46 10.03 16.32
CA GLY A 96 -0.72 9.21 16.03
C GLY A 96 -1.71 9.82 15.05
N LEU A 97 -1.44 11.01 14.49
CA LEU A 97 -2.29 11.64 13.47
C LEU A 97 -2.26 10.90 12.13
N PHE A 98 -1.16 10.22 11.83
CA PHE A 98 -0.99 9.46 10.61
C PHE A 98 -0.47 8.05 10.87
N ILE A 99 -1.07 7.08 10.18
CA ILE A 99 -0.52 5.74 10.03
C ILE A 99 0.07 5.64 8.63
N VAL A 100 1.32 5.18 8.54
CA VAL A 100 2.01 4.97 7.27
C VAL A 100 2.42 3.51 7.18
N LEU A 101 1.96 2.83 6.13
CA LEU A 101 2.43 1.50 5.78
C LEU A 101 3.31 1.55 4.54
N LYS A 102 4.26 0.63 4.50
CA LYS A 102 5.08 0.35 3.33
C LYS A 102 4.91 -1.11 2.94
N ARG A 103 4.80 -1.36 1.64
CA ARG A 103 4.78 -2.72 1.12
C ARG A 103 6.17 -3.33 1.28
N LYS A 104 6.25 -4.45 2.00
CA LYS A 104 7.43 -5.31 2.02
C LYS A 104 7.60 -5.82 0.60
N ARG A 105 8.71 -5.49 -0.07
CA ARG A 105 8.96 -6.04 -1.41
C ARG A 105 8.89 -7.56 -1.29
N ARG A 106 7.92 -8.17 -1.96
CA ARG A 106 7.86 -9.62 -2.11
C ARG A 106 9.23 -10.03 -2.61
N ALA A 107 9.98 -10.82 -1.84
CA ALA A 107 11.24 -11.37 -2.31
C ALA A 107 10.95 -11.93 -3.69
N VAL A 108 11.65 -11.46 -4.72
CA VAL A 108 11.45 -11.92 -6.09
C VAL A 108 11.50 -13.43 -6.00
N ALA A 109 10.37 -14.11 -6.22
CA ALA A 109 10.36 -15.56 -6.22
C ALA A 109 11.40 -15.94 -7.26
N LYS A 110 12.49 -16.54 -6.80
CA LYS A 110 13.57 -17.02 -7.66
C LYS A 110 12.87 -17.77 -8.80
N PRO A 111 13.08 -17.42 -10.07
CA PRO A 111 12.41 -18.13 -11.14
C PRO A 111 12.70 -19.60 -10.91
N ALA A 112 11.64 -20.40 -10.74
CA ALA A 112 11.78 -21.84 -10.61
C ALA A 112 12.66 -22.27 -11.78
N LEU A 113 13.84 -22.81 -11.48
CA LEU A 113 14.63 -23.47 -12.51
C LEU A 113 13.65 -24.46 -13.14
N ARG A 114 13.41 -24.30 -14.44
CA ARG A 114 12.81 -25.38 -15.21
C ARG A 114 13.82 -26.50 -15.11
N ASP A 115 13.56 -27.46 -14.23
CA ASP A 115 14.30 -28.71 -14.18
C ASP A 115 14.16 -29.32 -15.58
N GLY A 116 15.28 -29.34 -16.31
CA GLY A 116 15.39 -29.84 -17.67
C GLY A 116 15.31 -31.35 -17.72
N SER A 117 14.18 -31.89 -17.27
CA SER A 117 13.87 -33.32 -17.31
C SER A 117 12.73 -33.53 -18.31
N ASP A 118 13.03 -33.35 -19.60
CA ASP A 118 12.23 -33.98 -20.67
C ASP A 118 12.95 -35.28 -21.08
N PRO A 119 12.53 -36.46 -20.58
CA PRO A 119 12.79 -37.70 -21.27
C PRO A 119 11.68 -37.92 -22.31
N GLU A 120 12.08 -37.84 -23.58
CA GLU A 120 11.73 -38.79 -24.64
C GLU A 120 10.27 -39.31 -24.70
N THR A 121 9.54 -39.00 -25.76
CA THR A 121 9.16 -40.06 -26.74
C THR A 121 8.54 -39.52 -28.03
N ALA A 122 9.05 -40.10 -29.12
CA ALA A 122 8.55 -40.09 -30.48
C ALA A 122 7.03 -40.33 -30.60
N GLN A 123 6.40 -39.69 -31.61
CA GLN A 123 5.49 -40.34 -32.56
C GLN A 123 4.98 -39.39 -33.66
N LEU A 124 5.13 -39.82 -34.92
CA LEU A 124 4.29 -39.55 -36.12
C LEU A 124 4.37 -38.10 -36.67
N GLN A 125 4.71 -37.81 -37.94
CA GLN A 125 4.61 -38.54 -39.22
C GLN A 125 5.75 -38.13 -40.17
#